data_AF-A0A1E4ZHE1-F1
#
_entry.id   AF-A0A1E4ZHE1-F1
#
_cell.length_a   1.000
_cell.length_b   1.000
_cell.length_c   1.000
_cell.angle_alpha   90.00
_cell.angle_beta   90.00
_cell.angle_gamma   90.00
#
_symmetry.space_group_name_H-M   'P 1'
#
loop_
_entity.id
_entity.type
_entity.pdbx_description
1 polymer ?
#
loop_
_entity_poly.entity_id
_entity_poly.type
_entity_poly.pdbx_seq_one_letter_code
_entity_poly.pdbx_strand_id
1 'polypeptide(L)'
;MSGYVLYCLVKDLKPHYVGVTSRRRLHKRIKEHKALGKDFDTHIIIKHYKTKKEALIAENGIIKLNSVFDIGLINGKLLLDEYAGFLLKNP
;
A
#
# COMPACT_ATOMS: atom_id res chain seq x y z
N MET A 1 16.50 8.77 -8.72
CA MET A 1 16.04 7.35 -8.69
C MET A 1 14.83 7.23 -7.77
N SER A 2 13.75 6.57 -8.20
CA SER A 2 12.51 6.38 -7.41
C SER A 2 12.71 5.30 -6.32
N GLY A 3 12.65 5.68 -5.04
CA GLY A 3 12.96 4.81 -3.90
C GLY A 3 11.81 3.96 -3.39
N TYR A 4 10.56 4.31 -3.70
CA TYR A 4 9.36 3.71 -3.09
C TYR A 4 8.38 3.19 -4.14
N VAL A 5 7.62 2.16 -3.75
CA VAL A 5 6.61 1.48 -4.57
C VAL A 5 5.30 1.43 -3.82
N LEU A 6 4.25 1.90 -4.47
CA LEU A 6 2.87 1.62 -4.12
C LEU A 6 2.44 0.38 -4.89
N TYR A 7 1.95 -0.62 -4.17
CA TYR A 7 1.56 -1.90 -4.72
C TYR A 7 0.20 -2.35 -4.16
N CYS A 8 -0.48 -3.21 -4.92
CA CYS A 8 -1.72 -3.85 -4.51
C CYS A 8 -1.52 -5.37 -4.47
N LEU A 9 -2.11 -6.03 -3.47
CA LEU A 9 -2.32 -7.48 -3.49
C LEU A 9 -3.69 -7.77 -4.11
N VAL A 10 -3.79 -8.81 -4.92
CA VAL A 10 -4.97 -9.16 -5.70
C VAL A 10 -5.38 -10.59 -5.36
N LYS A 11 -6.67 -10.80 -5.10
CA LYS A 11 -7.31 -12.09 -4.85
C LYS A 11 -8.57 -12.20 -5.70
N ASP A 12 -8.75 -13.30 -6.41
CA ASP A 12 -9.92 -13.54 -7.28
C ASP A 12 -10.17 -12.39 -8.28
N LEU A 13 -9.08 -11.90 -8.88
CA LEU A 13 -9.06 -10.73 -9.78
C LEU A 13 -9.51 -9.40 -9.14
N LYS A 14 -9.70 -9.36 -7.82
CA LYS A 14 -10.11 -8.17 -7.07
C LYS A 14 -8.96 -7.62 -6.22
N PRO A 15 -8.78 -6.29 -6.18
CA PRO A 15 -7.76 -5.66 -5.36
C PRO A 15 -8.14 -5.78 -3.88
N HIS A 16 -7.32 -6.41 -3.05
CA HIS A 16 -7.70 -6.72 -1.66
C HIS A 16 -6.93 -5.90 -0.61
N TYR A 17 -5.74 -5.42 -0.96
CA TYR A 17 -4.88 -4.66 -0.05
C TYR A 17 -3.96 -3.72 -0.82
N VAL A 18 -3.79 -2.48 -0.33
CA VAL A 18 -2.80 -1.54 -0.87
C VAL A 18 -1.71 -1.28 0.16
N GLY A 19 -0.47 -1.16 -0.31
CA GLY A 19 0.69 -0.99 0.55
C GLY A 19 1.81 -0.18 -0.08
N VAL A 20 2.58 0.49 0.77
CA VAL A 20 3.85 1.13 0.40
C VAL A 20 5.06 0.41 1.01
N THR A 21 6.09 0.21 0.18
CA THR A 21 7.41 -0.25 0.62
C THR A 21 8.53 0.36 -0.25
N SER A 22 9.79 0.18 0.15
CA SER A 22 10.90 0.57 -0.72
C SER A 22 11.08 -0.44 -1.85
N ARG A 23 11.52 0.01 -3.02
CA ARG A 23 11.69 -0.86 -4.20
C ARG A 23 12.57 -2.08 -3.89
N ARG A 24 13.65 -1.86 -3.13
CA ARG A 24 14.60 -2.91 -2.70
C ARG A 24 13.96 -3.94 -1.74
N ARG A 25 12.92 -3.56 -0.99
CA ARG A 25 12.25 -4.42 0.00
C ARG A 25 10.96 -5.05 -0.51
N LEU A 26 10.53 -4.79 -1.74
CA LEU A 26 9.25 -5.28 -2.25
C LEU A 26 9.15 -6.81 -2.13
N HIS A 27 10.14 -7.54 -2.65
CA HIS A 27 10.12 -9.01 -2.62
C HIS A 27 10.07 -9.57 -1.19
N LYS A 28 10.86 -9.00 -0.28
CA LYS A 28 10.82 -9.34 1.15
C LYS A 28 9.42 -9.09 1.73
N ARG A 29 8.81 -7.95 1.41
CA ARG A 29 7.50 -7.57 1.91
C ARG A 29 6.37 -8.48 1.40
N ILE A 30 6.43 -8.92 0.15
CA ILE A 30 5.47 -9.88 -0.40
C ILE A 30 5.60 -11.24 0.31
N LYS A 31 6.82 -11.70 0.59
CA LYS A 31 7.05 -12.91 1.40
C LYS A 31 6.52 -12.78 2.83
N GLU A 32 6.76 -11.65 3.48
CA GLU A 32 6.23 -11.34 4.82
C GLU A 32 4.69 -11.42 4.84
N HIS A 33 3.99 -10.88 3.83
CA HIS A 33 2.53 -10.97 3.75
C HIS A 33 2.04 -12.41 3.66
N LYS A 34 2.67 -13.27 2.84
CA LYS A 34 2.33 -14.70 2.78
C LYS A 34 2.60 -15.40 4.12
N ALA A 35 3.72 -15.11 4.76
CA ALA A 35 4.07 -15.69 6.06
C ALA A 35 3.11 -15.27 7.19
N LEU A 36 2.54 -14.07 7.11
CA LEU A 36 1.51 -13.58 8.03
C LEU A 36 0.10 -14.10 7.72
N GLY A 37 -0.05 -15.01 6.77
CA GLY A 37 -1.34 -15.62 6.43
C GLY A 37 -2.26 -14.73 5.58
N LYS A 38 -1.72 -13.67 4.93
CA LYS A 38 -2.52 -12.93 3.95
C LYS A 38 -2.75 -13.79 2.72
N ASP A 39 -4.01 -14.08 2.43
CA ASP A 39 -4.41 -14.75 1.20
C ASP A 39 -4.49 -13.77 0.02
N PHE A 40 -3.70 -14.03 -1.01
CA PHE A 40 -3.68 -13.30 -2.28
C PHE A 40 -3.02 -14.18 -3.36
N ASP A 41 -3.49 -14.04 -4.60
CA ASP A 41 -2.98 -14.82 -5.73
C ASP A 41 -1.74 -14.13 -6.33
N THR A 42 -1.80 -12.81 -6.44
CA THR A 42 -0.72 -12.01 -7.04
C THR A 42 -0.59 -10.61 -6.44
N HIS A 43 0.41 -9.87 -6.88
CA HIS A 43 0.60 -8.47 -6.56
C HIS A 43 0.89 -7.66 -7.82
N ILE A 44 0.42 -6.42 -7.85
CA ILE A 44 0.65 -5.47 -8.94
C ILE A 44 1.33 -4.21 -8.39
N ILE A 45 2.25 -3.63 -9.15
CA ILE A 45 2.82 -2.32 -8.85
C ILE A 45 1.90 -1.27 -9.45
N ILE A 46 1.37 -0.39 -8.62
CA ILE A 46 0.50 0.71 -9.08
C ILE A 46 1.37 1.86 -9.60
N LYS A 47 2.32 2.32 -8.79
CA LYS A 47 3.18 3.46 -9.13
C LYS A 47 4.48 3.50 -8.32
N HIS A 48 5.51 4.05 -8.94
CA HIS A 48 6.79 4.36 -8.31
C HIS A 48 6.85 5.81 -7.85
N TYR A 49 7.46 6.04 -6.69
CA TYR A 49 7.60 7.37 -6.09
C TYR A 49 9.06 7.66 -5.73
N LYS A 50 9.44 8.93 -5.78
CA LYS A 50 10.76 9.39 -5.34
C LYS A 50 10.83 9.35 -3.82
N THR A 51 9.82 9.87 -3.15
CA THR A 51 9.79 9.97 -1.69
C THR A 51 8.80 9.00 -1.06
N LYS A 52 9.04 8.66 0.21
CA LYS A 52 8.09 7.86 1.00
C LYS A 52 6.80 8.64 1.22
N LYS A 53 6.90 9.94 1.46
CA LYS A 53 5.78 10.85 1.72
C LYS A 53 4.78 10.85 0.57
N GLU A 54 5.22 11.01 -0.67
CA GLU A 54 4.32 10.97 -1.84
C GLU A 54 3.66 9.60 -2.02
N ALA A 55 4.43 8.51 -1.88
CA ALA A 55 3.91 7.15 -1.98
C ALA A 55 2.81 6.90 -0.96
N LEU A 56 3.04 7.41 0.24
CA LEU A 56 2.09 7.35 1.32
C LEU A 56 0.83 8.18 1.00
N ILE A 57 0.95 9.46 0.67
CA ILE A 57 -0.21 10.29 0.31
C ILE A 57 -1.11 9.59 -0.74
N ALA A 58 -0.51 8.91 -1.72
CA ALA A 58 -1.23 8.11 -2.70
C ALA A 58 -1.91 6.84 -2.13
N GLU A 59 -1.24 6.08 -1.26
CA GLU A 59 -1.85 4.94 -0.53
C GLU A 59 -3.10 5.39 0.24
N ASN A 60 -3.02 6.49 0.98
CA ASN A 60 -4.16 7.03 1.73
C ASN A 60 -5.28 7.51 0.80
N GLY A 61 -4.94 8.14 -0.32
CA GLY A 61 -5.91 8.54 -1.34
C GLY A 61 -6.72 7.35 -1.87
N ILE A 62 -6.06 6.23 -2.14
CA ILE A 62 -6.72 4.99 -2.59
C ILE A 62 -7.62 4.41 -1.49
N ILE A 63 -7.15 4.37 -0.25
CA ILE A 63 -7.94 3.86 0.90
C ILE A 63 -9.20 4.71 1.11
N LYS A 64 -9.08 6.04 1.06
CA LYS A 64 -10.22 6.96 1.19
C LYS A 64 -11.22 6.77 0.06
N LEU A 65 -10.74 6.67 -1.18
CA LEU A 65 -11.61 6.41 -2.33
C LEU A 65 -12.38 5.10 -2.12
N ASN A 66 -11.73 4.06 -1.61
CA ASN A 66 -12.43 2.82 -1.29
C ASN A 66 -13.48 2.97 -0.19
N SER A 67 -13.20 3.73 0.86
CA SER A 67 -14.19 3.96 1.93
C SER A 67 -15.46 4.69 1.45
N VAL A 68 -15.36 5.48 0.36
CA VAL A 68 -16.49 6.25 -0.16
C VAL A 68 -17.27 5.46 -1.22
N PHE A 69 -16.56 4.74 -2.10
CA PHE A 69 -17.15 4.14 -3.30
C PHE A 69 -17.20 2.60 -3.28
N ASP A 70 -16.73 1.96 -2.19
CA ASP A 70 -16.66 0.51 -2.03
C ASP A 70 -16.15 -0.23 -3.28
N ILE A 71 -14.99 0.20 -3.79
CA ILE A 71 -14.37 -0.36 -5.01
C ILE A 71 -13.67 -1.72 -4.76
N GLY A 72 -13.94 -2.37 -3.62
CA GLY A 72 -13.42 -3.69 -3.26
C GLY A 72 -12.05 -3.74 -2.56
N LEU A 73 -11.43 -2.60 -2.23
CA LEU A 73 -10.12 -2.49 -1.57
C LEU A 73 -10.20 -2.55 -0.04
N ILE A 74 -10.12 -3.74 0.53
CA ILE A 74 -10.54 -3.97 1.94
C ILE A 74 -9.53 -3.45 2.98
N ASN A 75 -8.24 -3.27 2.68
CA ASN A 75 -7.26 -2.93 3.73
C ASN A 75 -6.13 -2.00 3.29
N GLY A 76 -5.98 -0.89 4.03
CA GLY A 76 -4.79 -0.04 4.05
C GLY A 76 -3.73 -0.54 5.04
N LYS A 77 -2.49 -0.11 4.88
CA LYS A 77 -1.40 -0.45 5.82
C LYS A 77 -1.43 0.35 7.12
N LEU A 78 -1.93 1.58 7.06
CA LEU A 78 -1.96 2.52 8.18
C LEU A 78 -3.40 3.03 8.35
N LEU A 79 -3.81 3.16 9.61
CA LEU A 79 -5.01 3.92 9.97
C LEU A 79 -4.78 5.43 9.72
N LEU A 80 -5.87 6.19 9.62
CA LEU A 80 -5.83 7.60 9.19
C LEU A 80 -5.01 8.48 10.15
N ASP A 81 -5.12 8.18 11.43
CA ASP A 81 -4.43 8.77 12.58
C ASP A 81 -2.93 8.42 12.58
N GLU A 82 -2.56 7.19 12.21
CA GLU A 82 -1.16 6.80 12.00
C GLU A 82 -0.53 7.56 10.82
N TYR A 83 -1.35 7.90 9.80
CA TYR A 83 -0.94 8.75 8.68
C TYR A 83 -0.57 10.17 9.11
N ALA A 84 -1.47 10.81 9.85
CA ALA A 84 -1.27 12.17 10.33
C ALA A 84 -0.01 12.23 11.19
N GLY A 85 0.15 11.29 12.13
CA GLY A 85 1.35 11.19 12.96
C GLY A 85 2.64 10.95 12.15
N PHE A 86 2.60 10.15 11.09
CA PHE A 86 3.77 9.92 10.24
C PHE A 86 4.18 11.18 9.45
N LEU A 87 3.21 11.90 8.86
CA LEU A 87 3.46 13.11 8.08
C LEU A 87 4.03 14.24 8.93
N LEU A 88 3.55 14.38 10.17
CA LEU A 88 4.08 15.36 11.12
C LEU A 88 5.53 15.07 11.54
N LYS A 89 5.92 13.79 11.58
CA LYS A 89 7.29 13.36 11.96
C LYS A 89 8.27 13.32 10.78
N ASN A 90 7.77 13.41 9.54
CA ASN A 90 8.57 13.31 8.31
C ASN A 90 8.10 14.37 7.30
N PRO A 91 8.35 15.66 7.57
CA PRO A 91 7.88 16.77 6.72
C PRO A 91 8.43 16.72 5.30
#